data_AF-A0A9J5ZD67-F1
#
_entry.id   AF-A0A9J5ZD67-F1
#
_cell.length_a   1.000
_cell.length_b   1.000
_cell.length_c   1.000
_cell.angle_alpha   90.00
_cell.angle_beta   90.00
_cell.angle_gamma   90.00
#
_symmetry.space_group_name_H-M   'P 1'
#
loop_
_entity.id
_entity.type
_entity.pdbx_description
1 polymer ?
#
loop_
_entity_poly.entity_id
_entity_poly.type
_entity_poly.pdbx_seq_one_letter_code
_entity_poly.pdbx_strand_id
1 'polypeptide(L)'
;MNDKSKWTKNLAQELEDSNVKQDSNWSRGITSPGFGVVPYTFCKERQGSSYTLPHRCWEDIFDAINNATHMIYIAGWSVYTKVTLIRNPKRQKIGEELTLGELLKKKASEGVNVLLLVWYDITSNEILKRDGLMSTHDQESTDYFKNIVVHRP
;
A
#
# COMPACT_ATOMS: atom_id res chain seq x y z
N MET A 1 48.66 -32.92 16.30
CA MET A 1 47.52 -33.29 15.44
C MET A 1 46.30 -32.53 15.95
N ASN A 2 45.79 -31.59 15.16
CA ASN A 2 44.65 -30.73 15.52
C ASN A 2 43.39 -31.59 15.68
N ASP A 3 42.83 -31.58 16.89
CA ASP A 3 41.58 -32.26 17.20
C ASP A 3 40.40 -31.49 16.59
N LYS A 4 40.04 -31.87 15.36
CA LYS A 4 38.89 -31.32 14.62
C LYS A 4 37.55 -31.68 15.26
N SER A 5 37.50 -32.55 16.27
CA SER A 5 36.25 -32.97 16.93
C SER A 5 35.66 -31.91 17.86
N LYS A 6 36.47 -30.94 18.31
CA LYS A 6 36.02 -29.86 19.20
C LYS A 6 35.26 -28.75 18.46
N TRP A 7 35.49 -28.61 17.15
CA TRP A 7 34.89 -27.57 16.31
C TRP A 7 33.59 -28.00 15.62
N THR A 8 33.36 -29.30 15.44
CA THR A 8 32.14 -29.82 14.78
C THR A 8 30.92 -29.84 15.70
N LYS A 9 31.07 -29.57 17.01
CA LYS A 9 29.96 -29.54 17.97
C LYS A 9 29.31 -28.16 18.15
N ASN A 10 29.83 -27.10 17.52
CA ASN A 10 29.33 -25.73 17.68
C ASN A 10 28.54 -25.19 16.47
N LEU A 11 28.20 -26.05 15.52
CA LEU A 11 27.44 -25.71 14.30
C LEU A 11 26.32 -26.73 14.02
N ALA A 12 25.87 -27.47 15.04
CA ALA A 12 24.62 -28.20 14.98
C ALA A 12 23.49 -27.20 15.25
N GLN A 13 23.03 -26.57 14.17
CA GLN A 13 21.82 -25.76 14.14
C GLN A 13 20.67 -26.57 14.77
N GLU A 14 20.03 -26.03 15.80
CA GLU A 14 18.78 -26.57 16.35
C GLU A 14 17.68 -26.38 15.31
N LEU A 15 17.51 -27.38 14.44
CA LEU A 15 16.35 -27.49 13.57
C LEU A 15 15.26 -28.20 14.37
N GLU A 16 14.29 -27.42 14.84
CA GLU A 16 13.09 -27.95 15.47
C GLU A 16 12.01 -28.09 14.39
N ASP A 17 11.79 -29.31 13.92
CA ASP A 17 10.75 -29.62 12.94
C ASP A 17 9.38 -29.64 13.64
N SER A 18 8.63 -28.53 13.55
CA SER A 18 7.28 -28.46 14.07
C SER A 18 6.27 -29.11 13.10
N ASN A 19 5.55 -30.13 13.57
CA ASN A 19 4.48 -30.78 12.79
C ASN A 19 3.22 -29.90 12.80
N VAL A 20 2.53 -29.75 11.66
CA VAL A 20 1.28 -28.98 11.55
C VAL A 20 0.20 -29.42 12.56
N LYS A 21 0.20 -30.68 12.99
CA LYS A 21 -0.73 -31.20 14.02
C LYS A 21 -0.45 -30.67 15.42
N GLN A 22 0.70 -30.04 15.65
CA GLN A 22 1.04 -29.38 16.92
C GLN A 22 0.38 -28.00 17.04
N ASP A 23 -0.07 -27.40 15.94
CA ASP A 23 -0.84 -26.16 15.98
C ASP A 23 -2.27 -26.45 16.47
N SER A 24 -2.66 -25.80 17.57
CA SER A 24 -3.97 -25.95 18.20
C SER A 24 -5.16 -25.58 17.29
N ASN A 25 -4.92 -24.80 16.25
CA ASN A 25 -5.93 -24.26 15.34
C ASN A 25 -5.94 -24.94 13.96
N TRP A 26 -5.05 -25.90 13.73
CA TRP A 26 -4.98 -26.65 12.47
C TRP A 26 -6.33 -27.31 12.13
N SER A 27 -6.83 -27.06 10.92
CA SER A 27 -8.14 -27.54 10.41
C SER A 27 -9.37 -27.15 11.25
N ARG A 28 -9.27 -26.17 12.15
CA ARG A 28 -10.37 -25.74 13.04
C ARG A 28 -10.87 -24.32 12.80
N GLY A 29 -10.17 -23.53 11.98
CA GLY A 29 -10.50 -22.13 11.75
C GLY A 29 -10.28 -21.26 13.00
N ILE A 30 -10.89 -20.06 13.03
CA ILE A 30 -10.81 -19.16 14.18
C ILE A 30 -11.80 -19.64 15.24
N THR A 31 -11.29 -20.21 16.33
CA THR A 31 -12.10 -20.89 17.34
C THR A 31 -12.41 -20.04 18.57
N SER A 32 -11.71 -18.93 18.79
CA SER A 32 -11.91 -18.07 19.96
C SER A 32 -11.95 -16.57 19.60
N PRO A 33 -12.77 -15.76 20.29
CA PRO A 33 -12.79 -14.30 20.10
C PRO A 33 -11.50 -13.60 20.54
N GLY A 34 -10.67 -14.28 21.34
CA GLY A 34 -9.36 -13.81 21.80
C GLY A 34 -8.20 -14.49 21.06
N PHE A 35 -8.43 -14.94 19.82
CA PHE A 35 -7.42 -15.58 19.00
C PHE A 35 -6.20 -14.67 18.86
N GLY A 36 -5.06 -15.10 19.41
CA GLY A 36 -3.78 -14.47 19.15
C GLY A 36 -3.40 -14.73 17.69
N VAL A 37 -3.45 -13.69 16.87
CA VAL A 37 -3.20 -13.73 15.43
C VAL A 37 -1.84 -14.32 15.04
N VAL A 38 -1.68 -14.56 13.74
CA VAL A 38 -0.46 -15.00 13.05
C VAL A 38 0.82 -14.55 13.79
N PRO A 39 1.57 -15.50 14.38
CA PRO A 39 2.75 -15.17 15.16
C PRO A 39 3.86 -14.63 14.26
N TYR A 40 4.81 -13.92 14.87
CA TYR A 40 6.00 -13.37 14.18
C TYR A 40 5.69 -12.38 13.06
N THR A 41 4.59 -11.63 13.17
CA THR A 41 4.25 -10.54 12.26
C THR A 41 4.66 -9.19 12.83
N PHE A 42 5.08 -8.27 11.95
CA PHE A 42 5.44 -6.90 12.34
C PHE A 42 4.22 -6.13 12.87
N CYS A 43 3.07 -6.29 12.21
CA CYS A 43 1.80 -5.67 12.60
C CYS A 43 0.95 -6.65 13.40
N LYS A 44 0.68 -6.31 14.67
CA LYS A 44 -0.24 -7.07 15.53
C LYS A 44 -1.70 -6.73 15.22
N GLU A 45 -2.60 -7.67 15.53
CA GLU A 45 -4.04 -7.45 15.40
C GLU A 45 -4.52 -6.29 16.29
N ARG A 46 -5.46 -5.50 15.76
CA ARG A 46 -6.15 -4.44 16.50
C ARG A 46 -7.57 -4.88 16.83
N GLN A 47 -7.85 -5.03 18.12
CA GLN A 47 -9.20 -5.26 18.62
C GLN A 47 -10.07 -4.01 18.41
N GLY A 48 -11.36 -4.21 18.10
CA GLY A 48 -12.31 -3.11 17.88
C GLY A 48 -12.19 -2.42 16.53
N SER A 49 -11.54 -3.03 15.55
CA SER A 49 -11.46 -2.52 14.19
C SER A 49 -12.80 -2.73 13.46
N SER A 50 -13.45 -1.63 13.08
CA SER A 50 -14.58 -1.67 12.14
C SER A 50 -14.02 -1.83 10.73
N TYR A 51 -14.31 -2.94 10.07
CA TYR A 51 -14.03 -3.11 8.65
C TYR A 51 -15.25 -2.66 7.85
N THR A 52 -15.07 -1.66 7.00
CA THR A 52 -16.10 -1.32 6.02
C THR A 52 -16.01 -2.33 4.89
N LEU A 53 -17.09 -3.07 4.65
CA LEU A 53 -17.17 -3.91 3.45
C LEU A 53 -17.12 -2.97 2.23
N PRO A 54 -16.19 -3.20 1.28
CA PRO A 54 -16.05 -2.31 0.13
C PRO A 54 -17.29 -2.47 -0.76
N HIS A 55 -18.26 -1.58 -0.59
CA HIS A 55 -19.41 -1.49 -1.48
C HIS A 55 -19.07 -0.66 -2.71
N ARG A 56 -18.30 0.44 -2.56
CA ARG A 56 -17.95 1.39 -3.63
C ARG A 56 -16.62 2.10 -3.37
N CYS A 57 -15.55 1.31 -3.47
CA CYS A 57 -14.18 1.74 -3.20
C CYS A 57 -13.81 3.15 -3.72
N TRP A 58 -14.14 3.48 -4.97
CA TRP A 58 -13.81 4.80 -5.55
C TRP A 58 -14.59 5.97 -4.96
N GLU A 59 -15.85 5.77 -4.58
CA GLU A 59 -16.67 6.81 -3.92
C GLU A 59 -16.15 7.07 -2.50
N ASP A 60 -15.79 6.00 -1.79
CA ASP A 60 -15.25 6.07 -0.43
C ASP A 60 -13.87 6.74 -0.40
N ILE A 61 -13.00 6.42 -1.37
CA ILE A 61 -11.69 7.07 -1.52
C ILE A 61 -11.84 8.56 -1.81
N PHE A 62 -12.77 8.94 -2.70
CA PHE A 62 -13.03 10.35 -3.00
C PHE A 62 -13.46 11.11 -1.74
N ASP A 63 -14.41 10.56 -0.98
CA ASP A 63 -14.89 11.16 0.26
C ASP A 63 -13.77 11.26 1.31
N ALA A 64 -12.93 10.22 1.43
CA ALA A 64 -11.79 10.21 2.34
C ALA A 64 -10.76 11.29 2.00
N ILE A 65 -10.43 11.47 0.71
CA ILE A 65 -9.50 12.52 0.25
C ILE A 65 -10.10 13.91 0.46
N ASN A 66 -11.37 14.10 0.10
CA ASN A 66 -12.03 15.40 0.18
C ASN A 66 -12.18 15.88 1.63
N ASN A 67 -12.49 14.96 2.56
CA ASN A 67 -12.64 15.25 3.98
C ASN A 67 -11.32 15.27 4.77
N ALA A 68 -10.19 14.91 4.15
CA ALA A 68 -8.90 14.94 4.82
C ALA A 68 -8.49 16.37 5.19
N THR A 69 -8.03 16.56 6.43
CA THR A 69 -7.65 17.88 6.96
C THR A 69 -6.17 18.01 7.30
N HIS A 70 -5.46 16.90 7.49
CA HIS A 70 -4.08 16.91 7.98
C HIS A 70 -3.09 16.29 7.00
N MET A 71 -3.37 15.07 6.54
CA MET A 71 -2.43 14.33 5.70
C MET A 71 -3.16 13.37 4.75
N ILE A 72 -2.62 13.25 3.53
CA ILE A 72 -3.00 12.27 2.53
C ILE A 72 -1.72 11.54 2.11
N TYR A 73 -1.67 10.22 2.31
CA TYR A 73 -0.55 9.38 1.91
C TYR A 73 -1.02 8.35 0.89
N ILE A 74 -0.44 8.35 -0.30
CA ILE A 74 -0.79 7.44 -1.39
C ILE A 74 0.47 6.69 -1.79
N ALA A 75 0.41 5.36 -1.72
CA ALA A 75 1.43 4.49 -2.25
C ALA A 75 0.83 3.58 -3.31
N GLY A 76 1.49 3.45 -4.45
CA GLY A 76 0.98 2.66 -5.56
C GLY A 76 2.04 2.32 -6.60
N TRP A 77 1.82 1.21 -7.30
CA TRP A 77 2.63 0.80 -8.45
C TRP A 77 2.58 1.84 -9.57
N SER A 78 1.39 2.40 -9.82
CA SER A 78 1.15 3.48 -10.77
C SER A 78 0.01 4.35 -10.26
N VAL A 79 0.14 5.66 -10.40
CA VAL A 79 -0.89 6.63 -10.04
C VAL A 79 -1.15 7.49 -11.25
N TYR A 80 -2.37 7.44 -11.79
CA TYR A 80 -2.75 8.26 -12.94
C TYR A 80 -3.47 9.52 -12.49
N THR A 81 -2.89 10.68 -12.75
CA THR A 81 -3.40 11.98 -12.26
C THR A 81 -4.69 12.42 -12.94
N LYS A 82 -4.93 12.01 -14.19
CA LYS A 82 -6.11 12.42 -14.99
C LYS A 82 -7.33 11.52 -14.76
N VAL A 83 -7.26 10.58 -13.82
CA VAL A 83 -8.41 9.70 -13.50
C VAL A 83 -9.48 10.48 -12.75
N THR A 84 -10.74 10.30 -13.12
CA THR A 84 -11.91 10.73 -12.33
C THR A 84 -12.36 9.58 -11.43
N LEU A 85 -12.50 9.87 -10.13
CA LEU A 85 -12.88 8.88 -9.12
C LEU A 85 -14.40 8.60 -9.16
N ILE A 86 -15.21 9.63 -9.34
CA ILE A 86 -16.66 9.52 -9.51
C ILE A 86 -16.99 9.57 -11.00
N ARG A 87 -17.69 8.56 -11.52
CA ARG A 87 -18.01 8.43 -12.95
C ARG A 87 -19.50 8.23 -13.22
N ASN A 88 -20.32 8.12 -12.18
CA ASN A 88 -21.71 7.74 -12.33
C ASN A 88 -22.59 8.99 -12.47
N PRO A 89 -23.15 9.28 -13.67
CA PRO A 89 -23.92 10.50 -13.92
C PRO A 89 -25.24 10.56 -13.12
N LYS A 90 -25.68 9.46 -12.52
CA LYS A 90 -26.89 9.42 -11.69
C LYS A 90 -26.64 9.78 -10.22
N ARG A 91 -25.39 9.93 -9.80
CA ARG A 91 -25.01 10.13 -8.39
C ARG A 91 -23.98 11.26 -8.25
N GLN A 92 -24.31 12.39 -8.88
CA GLN A 92 -23.41 13.52 -8.97
C GLN A 92 -23.20 14.20 -7.62
N LYS A 93 -21.94 14.25 -7.17
CA LYS A 93 -21.51 15.02 -5.98
C LYS A 93 -20.93 16.36 -6.43
N ILE A 94 -21.00 17.38 -5.58
CA ILE A 94 -20.45 18.72 -5.85
C ILE A 94 -18.92 18.60 -5.99
N GLY A 95 -18.36 19.02 -7.14
CA GLY A 95 -16.91 18.92 -7.46
C GLY A 95 -16.52 17.77 -8.39
N GLU A 96 -17.48 17.23 -9.13
CA GLU A 96 -17.42 15.94 -9.85
C GLU A 96 -16.46 15.82 -11.02
N GLU A 97 -16.01 16.94 -11.60
CA GLU A 97 -15.12 16.91 -12.77
C GLU A 97 -13.64 16.95 -12.38
N LEU A 98 -13.33 17.09 -11.09
CA LEU A 98 -11.95 17.16 -10.63
C LEU A 98 -11.25 15.82 -10.86
N THR A 99 -10.19 15.88 -11.65
CA THR A 99 -9.24 14.77 -11.76
C THR A 99 -8.57 14.52 -10.41
N LEU A 100 -8.09 13.30 -10.18
CA LEU A 100 -7.36 12.95 -8.94
C LEU A 100 -6.21 13.94 -8.69
N GLY A 101 -5.50 14.35 -9.75
CA GLY A 101 -4.44 15.34 -9.68
C GLY A 101 -4.92 16.71 -9.18
N GLU A 102 -6.02 17.22 -9.72
CA GLU A 102 -6.59 18.51 -9.31
C GLU A 102 -7.15 18.46 -7.89
N LEU A 103 -7.78 17.35 -7.50
CA LEU A 103 -8.26 17.14 -6.14
C LEU A 103 -7.10 17.20 -5.14
N LEU A 104 -6.00 16.49 -5.42
CA LEU A 104 -4.82 16.51 -4.56
C LEU A 104 -4.16 17.91 -4.51
N LYS A 105 -4.13 18.64 -5.63
CA LYS A 105 -3.66 20.05 -5.64
C LYS A 105 -4.51 20.94 -4.78
N LYS A 106 -5.83 20.82 -4.89
CA LYS A 106 -6.77 21.59 -4.10
C LYS A 106 -6.53 21.33 -2.60
N LYS A 107 -6.44 20.07 -2.18
CA LYS A 107 -6.13 19.71 -0.79
C LYS A 107 -4.76 20.23 -0.33
N ALA A 108 -3.74 20.17 -1.19
CA ALA A 108 -2.44 20.75 -0.88
C ALA A 108 -2.51 22.28 -0.69
N SER A 109 -3.30 22.99 -1.51
CA SER A 109 -3.51 24.43 -1.37
C SER A 109 -4.31 24.81 -0.11
N GLU A 110 -5.14 23.91 0.40
CA GLU A 110 -5.85 24.04 1.68
C GLU A 110 -4.93 23.78 2.90
N GLY A 111 -3.66 23.43 2.68
CA GLY A 111 -2.68 23.17 3.75
C GLY A 111 -2.59 21.71 4.19
N VAL A 112 -3.21 20.77 3.46
CA VAL A 112 -3.09 19.33 3.75
C VAL A 112 -1.77 18.80 3.19
N ASN A 113 -1.04 18.02 3.99
CA ASN A 113 0.20 17.39 3.53
C ASN A 113 -0.12 16.21 2.60
N VAL A 114 0.27 16.33 1.33
CA VAL A 114 0.04 15.29 0.32
C VAL A 114 1.35 14.60 -0.03
N LEU A 115 1.48 13.32 0.32
CA LEU A 115 2.68 12.52 0.07
C LEU A 115 2.35 11.37 -0.90
N LEU A 116 3.10 11.27 -2.00
CA LEU A 116 2.95 10.19 -2.97
C LEU A 116 4.25 9.38 -3.05
N LEU A 117 4.14 8.09 -2.76
CA LEU A 117 5.19 7.09 -3.00
C LEU A 117 4.77 6.23 -4.19
N VAL A 118 5.18 6.66 -5.39
CA VAL A 118 4.94 5.91 -6.63
C VAL A 118 6.18 5.11 -6.96
N TRP A 119 5.98 3.84 -7.31
CA TRP A 119 7.09 2.98 -7.73
C TRP A 119 7.74 3.53 -9.00
N TYR A 120 9.06 3.70 -8.98
CA TYR A 120 9.84 4.11 -10.13
C TYR A 120 10.22 2.86 -10.91
N ASP A 121 9.69 2.69 -12.12
CA ASP A 121 10.00 1.55 -12.97
C ASP A 121 11.44 1.67 -13.51
N ILE A 122 12.32 0.84 -12.98
CA ILE A 122 13.74 0.76 -13.37
C ILE A 122 13.95 0.21 -14.80
N THR A 123 12.89 -0.18 -15.52
CA THR A 123 12.98 -0.61 -16.94
C THR A 123 12.91 0.54 -17.94
N SER A 124 12.75 1.79 -17.48
CA SER A 124 12.79 3.01 -18.30
C SER A 124 14.21 3.43 -18.78
N ASN A 125 15.12 2.46 -18.98
CA ASN A 125 16.38 2.68 -19.69
C ASN A 125 16.12 2.82 -21.20
N GLU A 126 16.94 3.64 -21.86
CA GLU A 126 16.68 4.32 -23.14
C GLU A 126 16.19 3.50 -24.35
N ILE A 127 16.23 2.18 -24.28
CA ILE A 127 15.87 1.25 -25.35
C ILE A 127 14.36 0.92 -25.35
N LEU A 128 13.68 1.06 -24.21
CA LEU A 128 12.24 0.76 -24.01
C LEU A 128 11.37 2.02 -23.84
N LYS A 129 11.87 3.17 -24.31
CA LYS A 129 11.37 4.52 -23.98
C LYS A 129 10.06 4.98 -24.64
N ARG A 130 9.16 4.10 -25.09
CA ARG A 130 7.84 4.57 -25.60
C ARG A 130 6.62 3.83 -25.07
N ASP A 131 6.78 2.57 -24.69
CA ASP A 131 5.80 1.83 -23.93
C ASP A 131 6.63 0.90 -23.05
N GLY A 132 6.76 1.24 -21.77
CA GLY A 132 7.21 0.26 -20.79
C GLY A 132 6.33 -0.99 -20.93
N LEU A 133 6.84 -2.15 -20.55
CA LEU A 133 6.17 -3.45 -20.72
C LEU A 133 4.70 -3.45 -20.22
N MET A 134 4.32 -2.50 -19.35
CA MET A 134 2.97 -2.34 -18.79
C MET A 134 2.40 -0.89 -18.85
N SER A 135 2.79 -0.05 -19.81
CA SER A 135 2.24 1.33 -20.03
C SER A 135 2.02 2.13 -18.73
N THR A 136 3.07 2.25 -17.91
CA THR A 136 3.05 3.01 -16.65
C THR A 136 3.20 4.51 -16.93
N HIS A 137 2.18 5.33 -16.63
CA HIS A 137 2.20 6.80 -16.78
C HIS A 137 3.01 7.50 -15.66
N ASP A 138 4.21 7.02 -15.36
CA ASP A 138 5.04 7.48 -14.24
C ASP A 138 5.68 8.85 -14.49
N GLN A 139 6.16 9.11 -15.71
CA GLN A 139 6.81 10.37 -16.10
C GLN A 139 5.82 11.56 -16.11
N GLU A 140 4.63 11.39 -16.68
CA GLU A 140 3.59 12.44 -16.68
C GLU A 140 3.13 12.80 -15.27
N SER A 141 2.99 11.80 -14.40
CA SER A 141 2.54 12.01 -13.02
C SER A 141 3.64 12.67 -12.18
N THR A 142 4.90 12.30 -12.42
CA THR A 142 6.06 12.92 -11.77
C THR A 142 6.18 14.40 -12.13
N ASP A 143 6.05 14.76 -13.41
CA ASP A 143 6.11 16.16 -13.85
C ASP A 143 4.93 16.99 -13.36
N TYR A 144 3.74 16.37 -13.26
CA TYR A 144 2.54 17.04 -12.76
C TYR A 144 2.64 17.44 -11.27
N PHE A 145 3.35 16.64 -10.46
CA PHE A 145 3.55 16.88 -9.03
C PHE A 145 4.87 17.58 -8.66
N LYS A 146 5.80 17.78 -9.60
CA LYS A 146 7.10 18.46 -9.33
C LYS A 146 6.97 19.87 -8.72
N ASN A 147 5.87 20.57 -9.01
CA ASN A 147 5.64 21.96 -8.56
C ASN A 147 4.78 22.05 -7.28
N ILE A 148 4.52 20.93 -6.62
CA ILE A 148 3.63 20.83 -5.46
C ILE A 148 4.45 20.13 -4.38
N VAL A 149 4.28 20.53 -3.12
CA VAL A 149 5.05 20.00 -1.98
C VAL A 149 4.63 18.56 -1.71
N VAL A 150 5.02 17.67 -2.61
CA VAL A 150 4.91 16.23 -2.50
C VAL A 150 6.31 15.77 -2.17
N HIS A 151 6.56 15.59 -0.87
CA HIS A 151 7.84 15.07 -0.42
C HIS A 151 7.99 13.63 -0.90
N ARG A 152 8.98 13.42 -1.77
CA ARG A 152 9.52 12.11 -2.08
C ARG A 152 10.70 11.81 -1.12
N PRO A 153 10.83 10.58 -0.62
CA PRO A 153 12.06 10.13 0.04
C PRO A 153 13.23 10.04 -0.95
#